data_AF-A0A8J3S5M0-F1
#
_entry.id   AF-A0A8J3S5M0-F1
#
_cell.length_a   1.000
_cell.length_b   1.000
_cell.length_c   1.000
_cell.angle_alpha   90.00
_cell.angle_beta   90.00
_cell.angle_gamma   90.00
#
_symmetry.space_group_name_H-M   'P 1'
#
loop_
_entity.id
_entity.type
_entity.pdbx_description
1 polymer ?
#
loop_
_entity_poly.entity_id
_entity_poly.type
_entity_poly.pdbx_seq_one_letter_code
_entity_poly.pdbx_strand_id
1 'polypeptide(L)'
;MMKPKNDSGGRAPRHGEGGPDMDLISQITRIAQVKIPVTDLAASVEWYRRLLGLRLWVEIVEDGVVRGAGLMDPHDRFNLSLRHRSVCASEPDLRGFDVVAFTPQSRAALHRLAEHCDRLRIAHSGVQETPGGALLDVPDPDGTVLRFYDFTQPTGGFTGVEFRDGRHVGFYDTSRLPASRAADGA
;
A
#
# COMPACT_ATOMS: atom_id res chain seq x y z
N MET A 1 -56.25 19.56 -29.05
CA MET A 1 -55.58 20.60 -29.84
C MET A 1 -54.12 20.67 -29.41
N MET A 2 -53.21 20.70 -30.39
CA MET A 2 -51.75 20.61 -30.30
C MET A 2 -51.06 21.90 -29.81
N LYS A 3 -49.78 21.74 -29.44
CA LYS A 3 -48.81 22.66 -28.80
C LYS A 3 -48.44 23.92 -29.62
N PRO A 4 -47.51 24.74 -29.10
CA PRO A 4 -46.13 24.57 -29.60
C PRO A 4 -45.05 24.50 -28.50
N LYS A 5 -43.97 23.78 -28.84
CA LYS A 5 -42.64 23.85 -28.23
C LYS A 5 -41.95 25.12 -28.74
N ASN A 6 -41.03 25.71 -27.96
CA ASN A 6 -39.70 25.99 -28.51
C ASN A 6 -38.61 26.07 -27.45
N ASP A 7 -37.51 25.42 -27.79
CA ASP A 7 -36.19 25.36 -27.16
C ASP A 7 -35.43 26.69 -27.31
N SER A 8 -34.56 27.01 -26.35
CA SER A 8 -33.23 27.58 -26.65
C SER A 8 -32.34 27.70 -25.41
N GLY A 9 -31.37 26.79 -25.32
CA GLY A 9 -29.96 27.16 -25.11
C GLY A 9 -29.52 27.76 -23.77
N GLY A 10 -29.39 26.91 -22.75
CA GLY A 10 -28.61 27.19 -21.54
C GLY A 10 -27.45 26.22 -21.40
N ARG A 11 -26.33 26.52 -22.04
CA ARG A 11 -25.06 25.78 -22.04
C ARG A 11 -24.63 25.44 -20.60
N ALA A 12 -24.53 24.15 -20.28
CA ALA A 12 -23.82 23.69 -19.09
C ALA A 12 -22.37 24.25 -19.10
N PRO A 13 -21.86 24.78 -17.97
CA PRO A 13 -20.45 25.12 -17.90
C PRO A 13 -19.64 23.83 -18.10
N ARG A 14 -18.78 23.89 -19.13
CA ARG A 14 -17.89 22.83 -19.57
C ARG A 14 -16.99 22.43 -18.41
N HIS A 15 -16.74 21.13 -18.29
CA HIS A 15 -15.59 20.60 -17.56
C HIS A 15 -14.39 21.49 -17.83
N GLY A 16 -13.85 22.08 -16.77
CA GLY A 16 -12.65 22.91 -16.84
C GLY A 16 -11.59 22.16 -17.62
N GLU A 17 -11.15 22.79 -18.70
CA GLU A 17 -10.01 22.39 -19.50
C GLU A 17 -8.84 22.10 -18.55
N GLY A 18 -8.34 20.86 -18.63
CA GLY A 18 -7.15 20.45 -17.89
C GLY A 18 -6.02 21.40 -18.20
N GLY A 19 -5.58 22.14 -17.19
CA GLY A 19 -4.29 22.82 -17.21
C GLY A 19 -3.19 21.79 -17.53
N PRO A 20 -2.06 22.23 -18.10
CA PRO A 20 -1.03 21.34 -18.58
C PRO A 20 -0.69 20.34 -17.49
N ASP A 21 -0.83 19.06 -17.83
CA ASP A 21 -0.27 17.92 -17.13
C ASP A 21 1.18 18.30 -16.86
N MET A 22 1.43 18.82 -15.65
CA MET A 22 2.73 19.34 -15.24
C MET A 22 3.66 18.15 -15.28
N ASP A 23 4.37 18.03 -16.40
CA ASP A 23 5.31 16.97 -16.77
C ASP A 23 5.62 16.10 -15.55
N LEU A 24 4.82 15.03 -15.38
CA LEU A 24 5.15 13.97 -14.45
C LEU A 24 6.42 13.35 -15.02
N ILE A 25 7.58 13.88 -14.60
CA ILE A 25 8.91 13.61 -15.16
C ILE A 25 9.16 12.11 -15.33
N SER A 26 8.60 11.29 -14.44
CA SER A 26 8.76 9.84 -14.45
C SER A 26 7.80 9.09 -15.36
N GLN A 27 6.65 9.67 -15.74
CA GLN A 27 5.56 9.02 -16.48
C GLN A 27 5.14 7.66 -15.89
N ILE A 28 5.31 7.49 -14.57
CA ILE A 28 4.93 6.27 -13.84
C ILE A 28 3.45 6.37 -13.48
N THR A 29 2.67 5.35 -13.86
CA THR A 29 1.22 5.35 -13.65
C THR A 29 0.78 4.65 -12.38
N ARG A 30 1.50 3.62 -11.93
CA ARG A 30 1.17 2.82 -10.76
C ARG A 30 2.37 2.06 -10.22
N ILE A 31 2.25 1.56 -8.99
CA ILE A 31 3.16 0.55 -8.46
C ILE A 31 2.95 -0.74 -9.25
N ALA A 32 4.02 -1.26 -9.85
CA ALA A 32 3.97 -2.46 -10.67
C ALA A 32 4.09 -3.76 -9.85
N GLN A 33 4.71 -3.71 -8.68
CA GLN A 33 4.76 -4.81 -7.69
C GLN A 33 5.40 -4.33 -6.38
N VAL A 34 5.04 -4.98 -5.27
CA VAL A 34 5.85 -5.01 -4.05
C VAL A 34 6.48 -6.39 -3.94
N LYS A 35 7.79 -6.46 -3.71
CA LYS A 35 8.53 -7.73 -3.59
C LYS A 35 8.95 -7.99 -2.15
N ILE A 36 8.56 -9.14 -1.60
CA ILE A 36 8.73 -9.50 -0.19
C ILE A 36 9.63 -10.75 -0.09
N PRO A 37 10.73 -10.69 0.67
CA PRO A 37 11.61 -11.83 0.89
C PRO A 37 11.06 -12.77 1.99
N VAL A 38 10.90 -14.05 1.65
CA VAL A 38 10.31 -15.08 2.53
C VAL A 38 11.23 -16.29 2.69
N THR A 39 11.12 -17.00 3.81
CA THR A 39 11.90 -18.22 4.08
C THR A 39 11.24 -19.49 3.56
N ASP A 40 9.91 -19.50 3.42
CA ASP A 40 9.14 -20.61 2.85
C ASP A 40 8.11 -20.08 1.86
N LEU A 41 8.32 -20.35 0.56
CA LEU A 41 7.45 -19.88 -0.50
C LEU A 41 6.05 -20.50 -0.43
N ALA A 42 5.96 -21.80 -0.15
CA ALA A 42 4.67 -22.50 -0.17
C ALA A 42 3.79 -22.02 0.99
N ALA A 43 4.37 -21.96 2.19
CA ALA A 43 3.67 -21.44 3.37
C ALA A 43 3.25 -19.98 3.19
N SER A 44 4.14 -19.15 2.63
CA SER A 44 3.84 -17.74 2.38
C SER A 44 2.76 -17.57 1.32
N VAL A 45 2.86 -18.25 0.18
CA VAL A 45 1.83 -18.21 -0.87
C VAL A 45 0.46 -18.53 -0.27
N GLU A 46 0.33 -19.61 0.49
CA GLU A 46 -0.94 -19.98 1.10
C GLU A 46 -1.43 -18.93 2.10
N TRP A 47 -0.53 -18.37 2.92
CA TRP A 47 -0.87 -17.31 3.86
C TRP A 47 -1.45 -16.07 3.17
N TYR A 48 -0.78 -15.55 2.14
CA TYR A 48 -1.23 -14.36 1.42
C TYR A 48 -2.54 -14.63 0.66
N ARG A 49 -2.71 -15.82 0.10
CA ARG A 49 -3.97 -16.24 -0.54
C ARG A 49 -5.12 -16.25 0.46
N ARG A 50 -4.90 -16.80 1.66
CA ARG A 50 -5.94 -16.90 2.69
C ARG A 50 -6.32 -15.55 3.27
N LEU A 51 -5.35 -14.69 3.59
CA LEU A 51 -5.62 -13.38 4.21
C LEU A 51 -6.24 -12.38 3.23
N LEU A 52 -5.67 -12.29 2.02
CA LEU A 52 -5.99 -11.23 1.06
C LEU A 52 -6.86 -11.70 -0.11
N GLY A 53 -7.11 -13.01 -0.23
CA GLY A 53 -7.84 -13.57 -1.37
C GLY A 53 -7.08 -13.50 -2.70
N LEU A 54 -5.75 -13.38 -2.66
CA LEU A 54 -4.94 -13.29 -3.88
C LEU A 54 -4.96 -14.62 -4.64
N ARG A 55 -4.75 -14.56 -5.96
CA ARG A 55 -4.48 -15.75 -6.77
C ARG A 55 -2.99 -15.88 -7.07
N LEU A 56 -2.50 -17.11 -7.09
CA LEU A 56 -1.18 -17.40 -7.67
C LEU A 56 -1.25 -17.15 -9.18
N TRP A 57 -0.31 -16.35 -9.69
CA TRP A 57 -0.26 -15.90 -11.08
C TRP A 57 0.96 -16.48 -11.80
N VAL A 58 2.11 -16.60 -11.12
CA VAL A 58 3.35 -17.11 -11.71
C VAL A 58 4.24 -17.73 -10.65
N GLU A 59 5.05 -18.69 -11.06
CA GLU A 59 6.21 -19.20 -10.33
C GLU A 59 7.48 -18.86 -11.10
N ILE A 60 8.54 -18.53 -10.36
CA ILE A 60 9.85 -18.21 -10.91
C ILE A 60 10.77 -19.36 -10.54
N VAL A 61 11.21 -20.11 -11.55
CA VAL A 61 12.08 -21.27 -11.39
C VAL A 61 13.51 -20.90 -11.77
N GLU A 62 14.45 -21.16 -10.87
CA GLU A 62 15.89 -20.99 -11.08
C GLU A 62 16.57 -22.30 -10.73
N ASP A 63 17.39 -22.81 -11.66
CA ASP A 63 18.09 -24.10 -11.52
C ASP A 63 17.18 -25.28 -11.16
N GLY A 64 15.97 -25.31 -11.75
CA GLY A 64 14.96 -26.35 -11.50
C GLY A 64 14.23 -26.23 -10.17
N VAL A 65 14.46 -25.17 -9.40
CA VAL A 65 13.83 -24.93 -8.08
C VAL A 65 12.95 -23.68 -8.15
N VAL A 66 11.73 -23.75 -7.61
CA VAL A 66 10.88 -22.56 -7.45
C VAL A 66 11.54 -21.62 -6.44
N ARG A 67 11.95 -20.44 -6.91
CA ARG A 67 12.64 -19.40 -6.13
C ARG A 67 11.84 -18.12 -5.96
N GLY A 68 10.70 -18.00 -6.64
CA GLY A 68 9.76 -16.93 -6.40
C GLY A 68 8.35 -17.28 -6.85
N ALA A 69 7.40 -16.46 -6.39
CA ALA A 69 6.00 -16.55 -6.77
C ALA A 69 5.43 -15.14 -6.96
N GLY A 70 4.48 -14.99 -7.88
CA GLY A 70 3.69 -13.77 -8.04
C GLY A 70 2.24 -14.01 -7.68
N LEU A 71 1.68 -13.15 -6.85
CA LEU A 71 0.31 -13.15 -6.39
C LEU A 71 -0.40 -11.89 -6.86
N MET A 72 -1.64 -12.04 -7.34
CA MET A 72 -2.41 -10.95 -7.91
C MET A 72 -3.78 -10.83 -7.24
N ASP A 73 -4.20 -9.60 -6.95
CA ASP A 73 -5.57 -9.33 -6.56
C ASP A 73 -6.53 -9.69 -7.71
N PRO A 74 -7.64 -10.41 -7.46
CA PRO A 74 -8.56 -10.83 -8.52
C PRO A 74 -9.20 -9.69 -9.34
N HIS A 75 -9.11 -8.45 -8.86
CA HIS A 75 -9.60 -7.25 -9.54
C HIS A 75 -8.46 -6.35 -10.07
N ASP A 76 -7.25 -6.91 -10.21
CA ASP A 76 -6.05 -6.23 -10.73
C ASP A 76 -5.68 -4.93 -9.99
N ARG A 77 -6.08 -4.81 -8.72
CA ARG A 77 -5.82 -3.61 -7.91
C ARG A 77 -4.37 -3.49 -7.47
N PHE A 78 -3.74 -4.61 -7.16
CA PHE A 78 -2.35 -4.69 -6.73
C PHE A 78 -1.81 -6.12 -6.92
N ASN A 79 -0.49 -6.25 -6.83
CA ASN A 79 0.22 -7.53 -6.91
C ASN A 79 1.40 -7.56 -5.94
N LEU A 80 1.65 -8.75 -5.41
CA LEU A 80 2.77 -9.05 -4.53
C LEU A 80 3.67 -10.10 -5.19
N SER A 81 4.97 -9.92 -5.11
CA SER A 81 5.95 -10.94 -5.50
C SER A 81 6.67 -11.45 -4.26
N LEU A 82 6.71 -12.77 -4.10
CA LEU A 82 7.45 -13.43 -3.04
C LEU A 82 8.77 -13.93 -3.61
N ARG A 83 9.87 -13.70 -2.89
CA ARG A 83 11.21 -14.15 -3.26
C ARG A 83 11.78 -15.00 -2.14
N HIS A 84 12.27 -16.19 -2.46
CA HIS A 84 12.94 -17.01 -1.45
C HIS A 84 14.22 -16.33 -0.98
N ARG A 85 14.40 -16.17 0.33
CA ARG A 85 15.52 -15.42 0.93
C ARG A 85 16.90 -15.95 0.54
N SER A 86 17.03 -17.26 0.35
CA SER A 86 18.33 -17.89 -0.01
C SER A 86 18.91 -17.42 -1.36
N VAL A 87 18.13 -16.72 -2.18
CA VAL A 87 18.54 -16.20 -3.49
C VAL A 87 18.33 -14.68 -3.59
N CYS A 88 18.22 -14.01 -2.45
CA CYS A 88 18.33 -12.56 -2.36
C CYS A 88 19.80 -12.14 -2.47
N ALA A 89 20.06 -10.96 -3.03
CA ALA A 89 21.42 -10.42 -3.13
C ALA A 89 22.01 -9.98 -1.76
N SER A 90 21.13 -9.80 -0.77
CA SER A 90 21.46 -9.48 0.62
C SER A 90 20.74 -10.46 1.56
N GLU A 91 20.95 -10.30 2.87
CA GLU A 91 20.25 -11.04 3.94
C GLU A 91 19.18 -10.15 4.58
N PRO A 92 18.02 -9.92 3.93
CA PRO A 92 17.01 -9.01 4.46
C PRO A 92 16.30 -9.63 5.68
N ASP A 93 16.23 -8.85 6.77
CA ASP A 93 15.36 -9.11 7.93
C ASP A 93 14.35 -7.97 8.05
N LEU A 94 13.09 -8.27 7.75
CA LEU A 94 11.98 -7.32 7.78
C LEU A 94 11.03 -7.58 8.96
N ARG A 95 11.44 -8.38 9.95
CA ARG A 95 10.60 -8.68 11.12
C ARG A 95 10.19 -7.41 11.84
N GLY A 96 8.88 -7.22 12.01
CA GLY A 96 8.30 -6.05 12.65
C GLY A 96 8.31 -4.78 11.80
N PHE A 97 8.78 -4.83 10.55
CA PHE A 97 8.80 -3.69 9.64
C PHE A 97 7.61 -3.75 8.67
N ASP A 98 6.89 -2.63 8.53
CA ASP A 98 5.76 -2.50 7.62
C ASP A 98 6.23 -2.18 6.19
N VAL A 99 6.56 -3.23 5.43
CA VAL A 99 7.08 -3.08 4.05
C VAL A 99 6.06 -2.50 3.07
N VAL A 100 4.77 -2.66 3.38
CA VAL A 100 3.66 -2.19 2.54
C VAL A 100 2.46 -1.82 3.40
N ALA A 101 1.80 -0.72 3.01
CA ALA A 101 0.53 -0.30 3.56
C ALA A 101 -0.57 -0.33 2.49
N PHE A 102 -1.72 -0.91 2.81
CA PHE A 102 -2.91 -0.96 1.95
C PHE A 102 -3.98 -0.02 2.48
N THR A 103 -4.65 0.69 1.58
CA THR A 103 -5.82 1.49 1.94
C THR A 103 -7.06 0.59 1.99
N PRO A 104 -7.72 0.45 3.16
CA PRO A 104 -8.99 -0.27 3.24
C PRO A 104 -10.10 0.55 2.57
N GLN A 105 -11.21 -0.10 2.20
CA GLN A 105 -12.37 0.62 1.64
C GLN A 105 -13.03 1.58 2.64
N SER A 106 -12.86 1.32 3.94
CA SER A 106 -13.33 2.14 5.05
C SER A 106 -12.76 1.61 6.36
N ARG A 107 -12.85 2.42 7.43
CA ARG A 107 -12.62 1.95 8.81
C ARG A 107 -13.34 0.66 9.16
N ALA A 108 -14.59 0.48 8.74
CA ALA A 108 -15.34 -0.75 9.00
C ALA A 108 -14.73 -1.98 8.31
N ALA A 109 -14.03 -1.79 7.18
CA ALA A 109 -13.30 -2.87 6.52
C ALA A 109 -12.07 -3.33 7.33
N LEU A 110 -11.42 -2.45 8.09
CA LEU A 110 -10.33 -2.84 9.00
C LEU A 110 -10.82 -3.80 10.08
N HIS A 111 -11.96 -3.50 10.72
CA HIS A 111 -12.53 -4.39 11.74
C HIS A 111 -12.92 -5.75 11.16
N ARG A 112 -13.53 -5.78 9.97
CA ARG A 112 -13.84 -7.05 9.28
C ARG A 112 -12.59 -7.86 8.95
N LEU A 113 -11.48 -7.17 8.61
CA LEU A 113 -10.19 -7.82 8.35
C LEU A 113 -9.57 -8.37 9.64
N ALA A 114 -9.67 -7.65 10.76
CA ALA A 114 -9.24 -8.15 12.06
C ALA A 114 -10.01 -9.43 12.46
N GLU A 115 -11.35 -9.41 12.35
CA GLU A 115 -12.18 -10.60 12.59
C GLU A 115 -11.84 -11.74 11.62
N HIS A 116 -11.41 -11.42 10.40
CA HIS A 116 -10.95 -12.43 9.45
C HIS A 116 -9.63 -13.07 9.91
N CYS A 117 -8.70 -12.27 10.43
CA CYS A 117 -7.46 -12.78 11.04
C CYS A 117 -7.77 -13.70 12.22
N ASP A 118 -8.71 -13.32 13.10
CA ASP A 118 -9.17 -14.16 14.22
C ASP A 118 -9.68 -15.53 13.73
N ARG A 119 -10.55 -15.54 12.71
CA ARG A 119 -11.08 -16.79 12.11
C ARG A 119 -9.98 -17.66 11.52
N LEU A 120 -8.96 -17.05 10.91
CA LEU A 120 -7.82 -17.76 10.31
C LEU A 120 -6.75 -18.15 11.33
N ARG A 121 -6.83 -17.65 12.57
CA ARG A 121 -5.79 -17.72 13.61
C ARG A 121 -4.47 -17.08 13.17
N ILE A 122 -4.56 -15.95 12.48
CA ILE A 122 -3.42 -15.11 12.10
C ILE A 122 -3.25 -14.03 13.16
N ALA A 123 -2.03 -13.82 13.66
CA ALA A 123 -1.74 -12.75 14.61
C ALA A 123 -1.97 -11.38 13.96
N HIS A 124 -2.49 -10.43 14.73
CA HIS A 124 -2.68 -9.05 14.30
C HIS A 124 -2.63 -8.09 15.50
N SER A 125 -2.40 -6.81 15.25
CA SER A 125 -2.27 -5.78 16.29
C SER A 125 -3.57 -5.38 16.99
N GLY A 126 -4.71 -5.89 16.51
CA GLY A 126 -6.01 -5.22 16.65
C GLY A 126 -6.07 -3.90 15.86
N VAL A 127 -7.28 -3.33 15.72
CA VAL A 127 -7.42 -2.00 15.10
C VAL A 127 -6.96 -0.94 16.10
N GLN A 128 -6.00 -0.12 15.69
CA GLN A 128 -5.39 0.94 16.50
C GLN A 128 -5.81 2.31 15.98
N GLU A 129 -6.18 3.20 16.90
CA GLU A 129 -6.51 4.58 16.58
C GLU A 129 -5.25 5.44 16.66
N THR A 130 -4.95 6.15 15.57
CA THR A 130 -3.85 7.12 15.52
C THR A 130 -4.36 8.49 15.11
N PRO A 131 -3.60 9.56 15.37
CA PRO A 131 -3.93 10.90 14.87
C PRO A 131 -4.02 10.99 13.34
N GLY A 132 -3.40 10.05 12.62
CA GLY A 132 -3.42 9.98 11.16
C GLY A 132 -4.53 9.10 10.57
N GLY A 133 -5.30 8.42 11.41
CA GLY A 133 -6.31 7.46 11.01
C GLY A 133 -6.22 6.12 11.75
N ALA A 134 -7.19 5.25 11.51
CA ALA A 134 -7.20 3.91 12.09
C ALA A 134 -6.30 2.97 11.27
N LEU A 135 -5.53 2.11 11.94
CA LEU A 135 -4.67 1.12 11.28
C LEU A 135 -4.80 -0.28 11.88
N LEU A 136 -4.41 -1.29 11.11
CA LEU A 136 -4.28 -2.68 11.51
C LEU A 136 -2.97 -3.23 10.92
N ASP A 137 -2.12 -3.79 11.78
CA ASP A 137 -0.88 -4.45 11.36
C ASP A 137 -1.04 -5.97 11.46
N VAL A 138 -0.63 -6.67 10.41
CA VAL A 138 -0.72 -8.13 10.29
C VAL A 138 0.63 -8.69 9.86
N PRO A 139 1.40 -9.32 10.75
CA PRO A 139 2.66 -9.99 10.38
C PRO A 139 2.42 -11.24 9.53
N ASP A 140 3.22 -11.39 8.48
CA ASP A 140 3.31 -12.60 7.66
C ASP A 140 4.06 -13.73 8.41
N PRO A 141 4.18 -14.96 7.84
CA PRO A 141 4.88 -16.07 8.49
C PRO A 141 6.33 -15.79 8.86
N ASP A 142 6.95 -14.85 8.15
CA ASP A 142 8.32 -14.40 8.33
C ASP A 142 8.44 -13.19 9.27
N GLY A 143 7.32 -12.69 9.78
CA GLY A 143 7.21 -11.53 10.67
C GLY A 143 7.23 -10.17 9.95
N THR A 144 7.26 -10.13 8.62
CA THR A 144 7.13 -8.89 7.84
C THR A 144 5.72 -8.35 8.02
N VAL A 145 5.57 -7.07 8.32
CA VAL A 145 4.25 -6.49 8.62
C VAL A 145 3.58 -6.00 7.34
N LEU A 146 2.33 -6.44 7.13
CA LEU A 146 1.40 -5.78 6.23
C LEU A 146 0.57 -4.79 7.04
N ARG A 147 0.64 -3.52 6.67
CA ARG A 147 -0.19 -2.49 7.29
C ARG A 147 -1.46 -2.26 6.47
N PHE A 148 -2.58 -2.07 7.15
CA PHE A 148 -3.82 -1.61 6.54
C PHE A 148 -4.18 -0.30 7.22
N TYR A 149 -4.22 0.80 6.46
CA TYR A 149 -4.28 2.14 7.03
C TYR A 149 -5.37 2.97 6.37
N ASP A 150 -6.41 3.29 7.15
CA ASP A 150 -7.45 4.26 6.78
C ASP A 150 -6.91 5.67 7.08
N PHE A 151 -5.97 6.14 6.25
CA PHE A 151 -5.31 7.43 6.42
C PHE A 151 -6.28 8.58 6.11
N THR A 152 -6.43 9.52 7.04
CA THR A 152 -7.44 10.58 6.96
C THR A 152 -6.85 11.99 6.86
N GLN A 153 -5.53 12.14 6.92
CA GLN A 153 -4.90 13.46 6.87
C GLN A 153 -4.70 13.96 5.43
N PRO A 154 -4.67 15.30 5.23
CA PRO A 154 -4.39 15.88 3.92
C PRO A 154 -2.99 15.51 3.40
N THR A 155 -2.90 15.17 2.11
CA THR A 155 -1.63 14.84 1.41
C THR A 155 -1.20 15.90 0.40
N GLY A 156 -1.96 16.99 0.25
CA GLY A 156 -1.68 18.04 -0.73
C GLY A 156 -0.49 18.96 -0.41
N GLY A 157 0.23 18.71 0.68
CA GLY A 157 1.34 19.54 1.15
C GLY A 157 2.30 18.77 2.05
N PHE A 158 3.20 19.48 2.71
CA PHE A 158 4.09 18.90 3.70
C PHE A 158 3.39 18.81 5.07
N THR A 159 3.45 17.63 5.68
CA THR A 159 3.05 17.42 7.07
C THR A 159 4.15 16.65 7.77
N GLY A 160 4.78 17.29 8.75
CA GLY A 160 5.66 16.66 9.70
C GLY A 160 4.87 16.10 10.87
N VAL A 161 5.18 14.88 11.29
CA VAL A 161 4.58 14.24 12.46
C VAL A 161 5.69 13.99 13.49
N GLU A 162 5.48 14.42 14.73
CA GLU A 162 6.44 14.23 15.81
C GLU A 162 5.93 13.20 16.81
N PHE A 163 6.80 12.27 17.16
CA PHE A 163 6.61 11.30 18.24
C PHE A 163 7.70 11.48 19.29
N ARG A 164 7.33 11.28 20.56
CA ARG A 164 8.27 11.24 21.70
C ARG A 164 7.90 10.03 22.55
N ASP A 165 8.87 9.16 22.80
CA ASP A 165 8.67 7.90 23.55
C ASP A 165 7.49 7.06 23.02
N GLY A 166 7.39 6.98 21.68
CA GLY A 166 6.33 6.24 20.99
C GLY A 166 4.95 6.90 21.01
N ARG A 167 4.81 8.11 21.58
CA ARG A 167 3.55 8.85 21.63
C ARG A 167 3.58 10.02 20.68
N HIS A 168 2.48 10.24 19.96
CA HIS A 168 2.33 11.43 19.13
C HIS A 168 2.32 12.69 20.00
N VAL A 169 3.13 13.68 19.63
CA VAL A 169 3.21 14.96 20.35
C VAL A 169 2.72 16.16 19.54
N GLY A 170 2.68 16.07 18.21
CA GLY A 170 2.16 17.15 17.37
C GLY A 170 2.59 17.10 15.91
N PHE A 171 2.15 18.11 15.17
CA PHE A 171 2.46 18.31 13.75
C PHE A 171 3.35 19.54 13.54
N TYR A 172 4.06 19.56 12.42
CA TYR A 172 4.82 20.72 11.95
C TYR A 172 4.72 20.83 10.41
N ASP A 173 4.96 22.01 9.85
CA ASP A 173 4.62 22.36 8.46
C ASP A 173 5.82 22.59 7.53
N THR A 174 7.04 22.45 8.05
CA THR A 174 8.29 22.67 7.30
C THR A 174 9.24 21.49 7.46
N SER A 175 9.83 21.01 6.36
CA SER A 175 10.79 19.89 6.40
C SER A 175 11.97 20.18 7.34
N ARG A 176 12.24 19.22 8.24
CA ARG A 176 13.40 19.22 9.14
C ARG A 176 14.55 18.36 8.60
N LEU A 177 14.41 17.79 7.40
CA LEU A 177 15.50 17.04 6.78
C LEU A 177 16.68 17.97 6.54
N PRO A 178 17.92 17.55 6.84
CA PRO A 178 19.09 18.33 6.48
C PRO A 178 19.12 18.51 4.96
N ALA A 179 19.52 19.70 4.51
CA ALA A 179 19.81 19.90 3.09
C ALA A 179 20.82 18.85 2.64
N SER A 180 20.63 18.28 1.45
CA SER A 180 21.60 17.36 0.89
C SER A 180 22.96 18.04 0.88
N ARG A 181 23.98 17.37 1.43
CA ARG A 181 25.35 17.79 1.14
C ARG A 181 25.52 17.56 -0.35
N ALA A 182 25.65 18.63 -1.12
CA ALA A 182 26.20 18.50 -2.46
C ALA A 182 27.49 17.70 -2.31
N ALA A 183 27.66 16.64 -3.11
CA ALA A 183 28.93 15.94 -3.15
C ALA A 183 29.97 16.98 -3.57
N ASP A 184 30.80 17.42 -2.61
CA ASP A 184 31.95 18.25 -2.91
C ASP A 184 32.77 17.52 -3.97
N GLY A 185 33.09 18.26 -5.04
CA GLY A 185 33.51 17.74 -6.34
C GLY A 185 34.64 16.70 -6.30
N ALA A 186 34.49 15.73 -7.20
CA ALA A 186 35.62 15.00 -7.77
C ALA A 186 36.50 15.92 -8.62
#